data_AF-A0A098E740-F1
#
_entry.id   AF-A0A098E740-F1
#
_cell.length_a   1.000
_cell.length_b   1.000
_cell.length_c   1.000
_cell.angle_alpha   90.00
_cell.angle_beta   90.00
_cell.angle_gamma   90.00
#
_symmetry.space_group_name_H-M   'P 1'
#
loop_
_entity.id
_entity.type
_entity.pdbx_description
1 polymer ?
#
loop_
_entity_poly.entity_id
_entity_poly.type
_entity_poly.pdbx_seq_one_letter_code
_entity_poly.pdbx_strand_id
1 'polypeptide(L)' 'MCNDEIKERAEKYLNNAKVLFENLTLTVNTEESRKFYEMAINYYNDALYFYGKGNFIEAIIALEYAEGWLDAGKFIKFW' A
#
# COMPACT_ATOMS: atom_id res chain seq x y z
N MET A 1 -13.31 -19.17 4.94
CA MET A 1 -13.41 -17.81 5.50
C MET A 1 -14.76 -17.25 5.14
N CYS A 2 -15.46 -16.64 6.10
CA CYS A 2 -16.67 -15.87 5.80
C CYS A 2 -16.27 -14.56 5.10
N ASN A 3 -17.12 -14.00 4.24
CA ASN A 3 -16.84 -12.74 3.56
C ASN A 3 -16.61 -11.58 4.56
N ASP A 4 -17.30 -11.63 5.70
CA ASP A 4 -17.17 -10.63 6.77
C ASP A 4 -15.78 -10.66 7.44
N GLU A 5 -15.20 -11.85 7.63
CA GLU A 5 -13.87 -12.02 8.21
C GLU A 5 -12.77 -11.45 7.28
N ILE A 6 -12.92 -11.62 5.96
CA ILE A 6 -11.99 -11.06 4.96
C ILE A 6 -12.12 -9.53 4.94
N LYS A 7 -13.35 -9.01 4.99
CA LYS A 7 -13.61 -7.58 5.07
C LYS A 7 -12.95 -6.94 6.28
N GLU A 8 -13.18 -7.48 7.48
CA GLU A 8 -12.59 -6.97 8.72
C GLU A 8 -11.05 -6.98 8.66
N ARG A 9 -10.47 -8.03 8.07
CA ARG A 9 -9.02 -8.11 7.86
C ARG A 9 -8.50 -7.04 6.91
N ALA A 10 -9.16 -6.86 5.76
CA ALA A 10 -8.78 -5.83 4.78
C ALA A 10 -8.88 -4.42 5.38
N GLU A 11 -9.96 -4.14 6.11
CA GLU A 11 -10.17 -2.87 6.80
C GLU A 11 -9.08 -2.61 7.85
N LYS A 12 -8.75 -3.60 8.67
CA LYS A 12 -7.68 -3.50 9.66
C LYS A 12 -6.34 -3.18 9.01
N TYR A 13 -5.99 -3.87 7.92
CA TYR A 13 -4.70 -3.66 7.25
C TYR A 13 -4.64 -2.26 6.60
N LEU A 14 -5.68 -1.85 5.89
CA LEU A 14 -5.75 -0.50 5.30
C LEU A 14 -5.67 0.61 6.35
N ASN A 15 -6.35 0.46 7.49
CA ASN A 15 -6.29 1.43 8.58
C ASN A 15 -4.88 1.56 9.17
N ASN A 16 -4.15 0.45 9.31
CA ASN A 16 -2.76 0.47 9.77
C ASN A 16 -1.84 1.13 8.75
N ALA A 17 -2.03 0.83 7.47
CA ALA A 17 -1.23 1.35 6.38
C ALA A 17 -1.46 2.85 6.10
N LYS A 18 -2.67 3.35 6.39
CA LYS A 18 -3.10 4.72 6.06
C LYS A 18 -2.08 5.78 6.47
N VAL A 19 -1.66 5.76 7.73
CA VAL A 19 -0.72 6.76 8.25
C VAL A 19 0.65 6.69 7.57
N LEU A 20 1.09 5.49 7.17
CA LEU A 20 2.36 5.29 6.48
C LEU A 20 2.33 5.91 5.08
N PHE A 21 1.33 5.55 4.27
CA PHE A 21 1.25 6.02 2.88
C PHE A 21 0.84 7.49 2.75
N GLU A 22 -0.01 8.01 3.65
CA GLU A 22 -0.39 9.44 3.64
C GLU A 22 0.78 10.37 4.01
N ASN A 23 1.74 9.88 4.79
CA ASN A 23 2.91 10.67 5.22
C ASN A 23 4.20 10.27 4.48
N LEU A 24 4.12 9.38 3.48
CA LEU A 24 5.29 8.95 2.73
C LEU A 24 5.84 10.14 1.95
N THR A 25 7.11 10.46 2.18
CA THR A 25 7.81 11.54 1.50
C THR A 25 9.21 11.07 1.11
N LEU A 26 9.69 11.50 -0.06
CA LEU A 26 11.03 11.18 -0.51
C LEU A 26 12.08 12.00 0.25
N THR A 27 13.09 11.34 0.81
CA THR A 27 14.28 12.03 1.34
C THR A 27 15.36 12.20 0.29
N VAL A 28 15.33 11.38 -0.76
CA VAL A 28 16.21 11.45 -1.92
C VAL A 28 15.35 11.59 -3.18
N ASN A 29 15.68 12.55 -4.05
CA ASN A 29 14.91 12.83 -5.27
C ASN A 29 15.69 12.45 -6.54
N THR A 30 15.72 11.15 -6.86
CA THR A 30 16.23 10.62 -8.14
C THR A 30 15.08 10.08 -9.00
N GLU A 31 15.39 9.64 -10.21
CA GLU A 31 14.41 8.94 -11.04
C GLU A 31 13.97 7.62 -10.40
N GLU A 32 14.92 6.86 -9.86
CA GLU A 32 14.65 5.58 -9.19
C GLU A 32 13.79 5.78 -7.95
N SER A 33 14.09 6.77 -7.10
CA SER A 33 13.30 6.99 -5.89
C SER A 33 11.86 7.40 -6.20
N ARG A 34 11.66 8.22 -7.24
CA ARG A 34 10.32 8.56 -7.74
C ARG A 34 9.56 7.34 -8.25
N LYS A 35 10.21 6.44 -8.99
CA LYS A 35 9.57 5.19 -9.44
C LYS A 35 9.11 4.34 -8.27
N PHE A 36 9.94 4.18 -7.23
CA PHE A 36 9.56 3.42 -6.03
C PHE A 36 8.37 4.08 -5.30
N TYR A 37 8.41 5.39 -5.14
CA TYR A 37 7.31 6.15 -4.55
C TYR A 37 6.01 5.98 -5.34
N GLU A 38 6.06 6.17 -6.66
CA GLU A 38 4.90 6.00 -7.54
C GLU A 38 4.33 4.58 -7.44
N MET A 39 5.18 3.54 -7.47
CA MET A 39 4.72 2.16 -7.34
C MET A 39 4.06 1.89 -5.99
N ALA A 40 4.65 2.35 -4.89
CA ALA A 40 4.10 2.21 -3.55
C ALA A 40 2.73 2.90 -3.42
N ILE A 41 2.61 4.15 -3.89
CA ILE A 41 1.37 4.92 -3.83
C ILE A 41 0.29 4.36 -4.76
N ASN A 42 0.65 3.94 -5.99
CA ASN A 42 -0.31 3.42 -6.95
C ASN A 42 -0.95 2.12 -6.44
N TYR A 43 -0.17 1.17 -5.92
CA TYR A 43 -0.73 -0.06 -5.35
C TYR A 43 -1.54 0.19 -4.07
N TYR A 44 -1.17 1.17 -3.24
CA TYR A 44 -2.00 1.56 -2.10
C TYR A 44 -3.35 2.14 -2.56
N ASN A 45 -3.36 2.96 -3.60
CA ASN A 45 -4.61 3.47 -4.21
C ASN A 45 -5.46 2.35 -4.82
N ASP A 46 -4.84 1.36 -5.46
CA ASP A 46 -5.53 0.16 -5.95
C ASP A 46 -6.16 -0.62 -4.80
N ALA A 47 -5.48 -0.75 -3.67
CA ALA A 47 -6.01 -1.41 -2.48
C ALA A 47 -7.28 -0.71 -1.96
N LEU A 48 -7.25 0.63 -1.87
CA LEU A 48 -8.43 1.43 -1.51
C LEU A 48 -9.57 1.27 -2.52
N TYR A 49 -9.24 1.27 -3.82
CA TYR A 49 -10.21 1.07 -4.89
C TYR A 49 -10.90 -0.30 -4.79
N PHE A 50 -10.13 -1.39 -4.65
CA PHE A 50 -10.68 -2.73 -4.53
C PHE A 50 -11.53 -2.89 -3.27
N TYR A 51 -11.08 -2.35 -2.14
CA TYR A 51 -11.87 -2.36 -0.91
C TYR A 51 -13.20 -1.64 -1.09
N GLY A 52 -13.20 -0.46 -1.72
CA GLY A 52 -14.41 0.30 -2.04
C GLY A 52 -15.37 -0.42 -2.99
N LYS A 53 -14.90 -1.42 -3.75
CA LYS A 53 -15.71 -2.29 -4.61
C LYS A 53 -16.20 -3.57 -3.93
N GLY A 54 -15.78 -3.84 -2.69
CA GLY A 54 -16.06 -5.09 -1.99
C GLY A 54 -15.13 -6.25 -2.39
N ASN A 55 -14.07 -5.97 -3.14
CA ASN A 55 -13.07 -6.95 -3.58
C ASN A 55 -11.97 -7.07 -2.52
N PHE A 56 -12.29 -7.68 -1.38
CA PHE A 56 -11.44 -7.62 -0.19
C PHE A 56 -10.14 -8.42 -0.32
N ILE A 57 -10.13 -9.50 -1.09
CA ILE A 57 -8.92 -10.28 -1.36
C ILE A 57 -7.95 -9.47 -2.23
N GLU A 58 -8.46 -8.87 -3.30
CA GLU A 58 -7.71 -8.00 -4.20
C GLU A 58 -7.18 -6.77 -3.47
N ALA A 59 -7.96 -6.21 -2.54
CA ALA A 59 -7.52 -5.11 -1.69
C ALA A 59 -6.31 -5.49 -0.83
N ILE A 60 -6.36 -6.66 -0.18
CA ILE A 60 -5.23 -7.18 0.61
C ILE A 60 -4.02 -7.40 -0.30
N ILE A 61 -4.20 -8.07 -1.45
CA ILE A 61 -3.09 -8.35 -2.38
C ILE A 61 -2.43 -7.04 -2.85
N ALA A 62 -3.22 -6.06 -3.28
CA ALA A 62 -2.69 -4.76 -3.71
C ALA A 62 -1.93 -4.04 -2.58
N LEU A 63 -2.45 -4.09 -1.35
CA LEU A 63 -1.78 -3.50 -0.20
C LEU A 63 -0.43 -4.18 0.10
N GLU A 64 -0.35 -5.50 0.06
CA GLU A 64 0.90 -6.24 0.28
C GLU A 64 1.95 -5.89 -0.81
N TYR A 65 1.52 -5.68 -2.06
CA TYR A 65 2.41 -5.16 -3.11
C TYR A 65 2.89 -3.73 -2.81
N ALA A 66 2.00 -2.86 -2.33
CA ALA A 66 2.36 -1.50 -1.93
C ALA A 66 3.39 -1.51 -0.80
N GLU A 67 3.19 -2.32 0.23
CA GLU A 67 4.11 -2.49 1.36
C GLU A 67 5.42 -3.14 0.93
N GLY A 68 5.41 -4.03 -0.06
CA GLY A 68 6.65 -4.56 -0.66
C GLY A 68 7.52 -3.48 -1.31
N TRP A 69 6.91 -2.58 -2.09
CA TRP A 69 7.62 -1.41 -2.63
C TRP A 69 8.09 -0.47 -1.52
N LEU A 70 7.30 -0.33 -0.45
CA LEU A 70 7.66 0.45 0.72
C LEU A 70 8.92 -0.14 1.39
N ASP A 71 8.91 -1.41 1.76
CA ASP A 71 10.06 -2.02 2.43
C ASP A 71 11.32 -1.99 1.55
N ALA A 72 11.16 -2.19 0.24
CA ALA A 72 12.28 -2.11 -0.69
C ALA A 72 12.87 -0.68 -0.79
N GLY A 73 12.04 0.35 -0.89
CA GLY A 73 12.51 1.74 -0.94
C GLY A 73 13.14 2.21 0.37
N LYS A 74 12.65 1.72 1.51
CA LYS A 74 13.29 1.92 2.82
C LYS A 74 14.66 1.25 2.90
N PHE A 75 14.77 0.01 2.42
CA PHE A 75 16.03 -0.75 2.42
C PHE A 75 17.15 -0.02 1.66
N ILE A 76 16.80 0.62 0.53
CA ILE A 76 17.74 1.40 -0.30
C ILE A 76 17.77 2.90 0.05
N LYS A 77 17.07 3.32 1.12
CA LYS A 77 17.10 4.67 1.71
C LYS A 77 16.57 5.80 0.81
N PHE A 78 15.42 5.58 0.18
CA PHE A 78 14.75 6.60 -0.65
C PHE A 78 13.85 7.57 0.13
N TRP A 79 13.47 7.19 1.34
CA TRP A 79 12.74 7.99 2.32
C TRP A 79 13.28 7.72 3.73
#